data_AF-A0A401U4X3-F1
#
_entry.id   AF-A0A401U4X3-F1
#
_cell.length_a   1.000
_cell.length_b   1.000
_cell.length_c   1.000
_cell.angle_alpha   90.00
_cell.angle_beta   90.00
_cell.angle_gamma   90.00
#
_symmetry.space_group_name_H-M   'P 1'
#
loop_
_entity.id
_entity.type
_entity.pdbx_description
1 polymer ?
#
loop_
_entity_poly.entity_id
_entity_poly.type
_entity_poly.pdbx_seq_one_letter_code
_entity_poly.pdbx_strand_id
1 'polypeptide(L)'
;MALFTFAVEVIYDVFELEEKNFPGTIAMHSLLGIVLGLFLVFRINSAYDRWWEGRKMWGGMVNSTRNFALKLNAYISKEDHEEREWFAKMIPNFIIATKEHLRKGTQISELDPPTDDFVNILKKYKHKPNHISAMMYNRVNELYKKGDFSGYQLMNLDKELKDFTDLIGACERIKNTPIPYSYSMYIKKFLFIYVITLPFAFINNFGYYTEIIVVLITFVLLSVELIAEEIEDPFGTDVNDLPTDELADKIKDNVEEILLA
;
A
#
# COMPACT_ATOMS: atom_id res chain seq x y z
N MET A 1 -10.10 28.24 -5.06
CA MET A 1 -9.47 29.23 -4.16
C MET A 1 -9.34 30.59 -4.81
N ALA A 2 -8.63 30.76 -5.94
CA ALA A 2 -8.50 32.05 -6.64
C ALA A 2 -9.83 32.84 -6.76
N LEU A 3 -10.82 32.25 -7.44
CA LEU A 3 -12.16 32.85 -7.59
C LEU A 3 -12.87 33.18 -6.27
N PHE A 4 -12.64 32.36 -5.23
CA PHE A 4 -13.24 32.58 -3.92
C PHE A 4 -12.57 33.77 -3.22
N THR A 5 -11.24 33.84 -3.25
CA THR A 5 -10.48 34.97 -2.70
C THR A 5 -10.85 36.27 -3.42
N PHE A 6 -10.90 36.26 -4.75
CA PHE A 6 -11.32 37.42 -5.54
C PHE A 6 -12.75 37.87 -5.20
N ALA A 7 -13.68 36.92 -5.02
CA ALA A 7 -15.05 37.26 -4.60
C ALA A 7 -15.08 37.89 -3.20
N VAL A 8 -14.26 37.39 -2.26
CA VAL A 8 -14.10 38.00 -0.93
C VAL A 8 -13.55 39.41 -1.04
N GLU A 9 -12.55 39.65 -1.90
CA GLU A 9 -11.98 40.97 -2.16
C GLU A 9 -13.01 41.96 -2.68
N VAL A 10 -13.75 41.60 -3.74
CA VAL A 10 -14.81 42.47 -4.29
C VAL A 10 -15.88 42.81 -3.26
N ILE A 11 -16.27 41.85 -2.42
CA ILE A 11 -17.22 42.10 -1.32
C ILE A 11 -16.63 43.08 -0.31
N TYR A 12 -15.36 42.92 0.03
CA TYR A 12 -14.68 43.79 1.00
C TYR A 12 -14.63 45.25 0.53
N ASP A 13 -14.34 45.46 -0.76
CA ASP A 13 -14.31 46.77 -1.40
C ASP A 13 -15.71 47.40 -1.50
N VAL A 14 -16.70 46.63 -1.99
CA VAL A 14 -18.08 47.13 -2.21
C VAL A 14 -18.76 47.55 -0.91
N PHE A 15 -18.46 46.89 0.20
CA PHE A 15 -19.03 47.19 1.51
C PHE A 15 -18.13 48.08 2.38
N GLU A 16 -17.05 48.63 1.82
CA GLU A 16 -16.10 49.51 2.52
C GLU A 16 -15.61 48.91 3.86
N LEU A 17 -15.38 47.59 3.88
CA LEU A 17 -15.04 46.85 5.10
C LEU A 17 -13.61 47.08 5.57
N GLU A 18 -12.77 47.75 4.77
CA GLU A 18 -11.41 48.16 5.13
C GLU A 18 -11.36 49.01 6.41
N GLU A 19 -12.38 49.83 6.66
CA GLU A 19 -12.46 50.66 7.85
C GLU A 19 -12.73 49.86 9.14
N LYS A 20 -13.26 48.63 9.02
CA LYS A 20 -13.54 47.70 10.13
C LYS A 20 -12.38 46.74 10.34
N ASN A 21 -11.16 47.28 10.44
CA ASN A 21 -9.96 46.50 10.65
C ASN A 21 -10.12 45.54 11.85
N PHE A 22 -9.94 44.23 11.62
CA PHE A 22 -9.93 43.21 12.65
C PHE A 22 -8.47 42.91 13.04
N PRO A 23 -7.91 43.59 14.05
CA PRO A 23 -6.51 43.41 14.40
C PRO A 23 -6.26 41.98 14.90
N GLY A 24 -5.14 41.39 14.46
CA GLY A 24 -4.67 40.09 14.95
C GLY A 24 -5.17 38.86 14.19
N THR A 25 -5.92 39.01 13.09
CA THR A 25 -6.35 37.89 12.23
C THR A 25 -5.17 37.10 11.65
N ILE A 26 -4.09 37.79 11.25
CA ILE A 26 -2.84 37.16 10.80
C ILE A 26 -2.21 36.36 11.94
N ALA A 27 -2.09 36.94 13.14
CA ALA A 27 -1.51 36.25 14.29
C ALA A 27 -2.29 34.98 14.65
N MET A 28 -3.62 35.02 14.61
CA MET A 28 -4.46 33.84 14.81
C MET A 28 -4.22 32.76 13.74
N HIS A 29 -4.16 33.12 12.46
CA HIS A 29 -3.88 32.17 11.37
C HIS A 29 -2.45 31.63 11.40
N SER A 30 -1.48 32.41 11.88
CA SER A 30 -0.11 31.92 12.10
C SER A 30 -0.07 30.85 13.19
N LEU A 31 -0.76 31.07 14.33
CA LEU A 31 -0.85 30.08 15.41
C LEU A 31 -1.56 28.80 14.95
N LEU A 32 -2.72 28.94 14.30
CA LEU A 32 -3.46 27.80 13.75
C LEU A 32 -2.68 27.09 12.64
N GLY A 33 -1.92 27.83 11.83
CA GLY A 33 -1.09 27.31 10.75
C GLY A 33 0.05 26.43 11.27
N ILE A 34 0.67 26.81 12.39
CA ILE A 34 1.68 25.97 13.06
C ILE A 34 1.06 24.65 13.52
N VAL A 35 -0.12 24.70 14.15
CA VAL A 35 -0.82 23.50 14.62
C VAL A 35 -1.25 22.61 13.44
N LEU A 36 -1.79 23.20 12.38
CA LEU A 36 -2.16 22.48 11.15
C LEU A 36 -0.94 21.85 10.49
N GLY A 37 0.17 22.58 10.38
CA GLY A 37 1.43 22.08 9.84
C GLY A 37 1.93 20.86 10.62
N LEU A 38 1.86 20.89 11.95
CA LEU A 38 2.19 19.74 12.79
C LEU A 38 1.30 18.53 12.50
N PHE A 39 -0.02 18.72 12.37
CA PHE A 39 -0.94 17.64 12.00
C PHE A 39 -0.65 17.05 10.61
N LEU A 40 -0.38 17.90 9.62
CA LEU A 40 -0.02 17.47 8.27
C LEU A 40 1.28 16.66 8.25
N VAL A 41 2.28 17.06 9.05
CA VAL A 41 3.53 16.30 9.21
C VAL A 41 3.27 14.92 9.81
N PHE A 42 2.45 14.80 10.86
CA PHE A 42 2.10 13.49 11.40
C PHE A 42 1.32 12.63 10.40
N ARG A 43 0.43 13.25 9.64
CA ARG A 43 -0.40 12.59 8.63
C ARG A 43 0.43 11.99 7.49
N ILE A 44 1.34 12.76 6.91
CA ILE A 44 2.19 12.29 5.82
C ILE A 44 3.19 11.23 6.28
N ASN A 45 3.78 11.38 7.49
CA ASN A 45 4.66 10.37 8.05
C ASN A 45 3.92 9.05 8.31
N SER A 46 2.70 9.11 8.85
CA SER A 46 1.90 7.91 9.10
C SER A 46 1.52 7.18 7.80
N ALA A 47 1.22 7.92 6.73
CA ALA A 47 0.97 7.34 5.41
C ALA A 47 2.24 6.71 4.83
N TYR A 48 3.36 7.43 4.89
CA TYR A 48 4.66 6.94 4.41
C TYR A 48 5.11 5.68 5.16
N ASP A 49 4.92 5.62 6.48
CA ASP A 49 5.28 4.44 7.27
C ASP A 49 4.50 3.19 6.83
N ARG A 50 3.21 3.34 6.50
CA ARG A 50 2.39 2.24 5.96
C ARG A 50 2.88 1.80 4.58
N TRP A 51 3.17 2.76 3.70
CA TRP A 51 3.73 2.48 2.38
C TRP A 51 5.06 1.73 2.49
N TRP A 52 5.95 2.21 3.37
CA TRP A 52 7.25 1.59 3.60
C TRP A 52 7.15 0.22 4.27
N GLU A 53 6.21 0.03 5.21
CA GLU A 53 5.93 -1.30 5.78
C GLU A 53 5.46 -2.28 4.69
N GLY A 54 4.54 -1.86 3.83
CA GLY A 54 4.10 -2.65 2.68
C GLY A 54 5.26 -3.03 1.76
N ARG A 55 6.13 -2.06 1.44
CA ARG A 55 7.33 -2.29 0.61
C ARG A 55 8.28 -3.30 1.25
N LYS A 56 8.48 -3.25 2.58
CA LYS A 56 9.29 -4.22 3.33
C LYS A 56 8.68 -5.62 3.26
N MET A 57 7.36 -5.75 3.43
CA MET A 57 6.69 -7.07 3.36
C MET A 57 6.85 -7.70 1.97
N TRP A 58 6.66 -6.92 0.91
CA TRP A 58 6.90 -7.40 -0.45
C TRP A 58 8.38 -7.73 -0.74
N GLY A 59 9.31 -6.96 -0.16
CA GLY A 59 10.74 -7.33 -0.17
C GLY A 59 11.02 -8.65 0.54
N GLY A 60 10.31 -8.90 1.65
CA GLY A 60 10.30 -10.18 2.34
C GLY A 60 9.79 -11.31 1.45
N MET A 61 8.68 -11.10 0.74
CA MET A 61 8.11 -12.10 -0.19
C MET A 61 9.11 -12.51 -1.25
N VAL A 62 9.80 -11.56 -1.89
CA VAL A 62 10.86 -11.84 -2.88
C VAL A 62 11.96 -12.73 -2.28
N ASN A 63 12.38 -12.47 -1.04
CA ASN A 63 13.44 -13.23 -0.40
C ASN A 63 12.99 -14.63 0.00
N SER A 64 11.83 -14.76 0.66
CA SER A 64 11.31 -16.05 1.11
C SER A 64 10.97 -16.96 -0.07
N THR A 65 10.36 -16.44 -1.16
CA THR A 65 10.07 -17.26 -2.35
C THR A 65 11.35 -17.76 -3.02
N ARG A 66 12.37 -16.91 -3.13
CA ARG A 66 13.69 -17.29 -3.66
C ARG A 66 14.37 -18.34 -2.78
N ASN A 67 14.39 -18.15 -1.47
CA ASN A 67 15.01 -19.09 -0.53
C ASN A 67 14.32 -20.46 -0.56
N PHE A 68 12.98 -20.46 -0.64
CA PHE A 68 12.20 -21.68 -0.78
C PHE A 68 12.53 -22.40 -2.09
N ALA A 69 12.55 -21.69 -3.22
CA ALA A 69 12.94 -22.25 -4.52
C ALA A 69 14.38 -22.81 -4.53
N LEU A 70 15.35 -22.10 -3.93
CA LEU A 70 16.74 -22.58 -3.83
C LEU A 70 16.85 -23.88 -3.02
N LYS A 71 16.11 -23.99 -1.92
CA LYS A 71 16.08 -25.21 -1.10
C LYS A 71 15.43 -26.36 -1.86
N LEU A 72 14.30 -26.12 -2.51
CA LEU A 72 13.64 -27.13 -3.34
C LEU A 72 14.55 -27.59 -4.48
N ASN A 73 15.24 -26.68 -5.16
CA ASN A 73 16.20 -27.01 -6.22
C ASN A 73 17.34 -27.92 -5.72
N ALA A 74 17.79 -27.71 -4.47
CA ALA A 74 18.83 -28.54 -3.86
C ALA A 74 18.33 -29.89 -3.34
N TYR A 75 17.04 -29.99 -3.00
CA TYR A 75 16.48 -31.18 -2.33
C TYR A 75 15.75 -32.12 -3.29
N ILE A 76 15.11 -31.59 -4.32
CA ILE A 76 14.41 -32.37 -5.35
C ILE A 76 15.40 -32.77 -6.44
N SER A 77 15.38 -34.04 -6.83
CA SER A 77 16.20 -34.58 -7.93
C SER A 77 15.98 -33.79 -9.22
N LYS A 78 17.04 -33.63 -10.03
CA LYS A 78 16.95 -32.89 -11.30
C LYS A 78 16.08 -33.61 -12.34
N GLU A 79 15.93 -34.92 -12.18
CA GLU A 79 15.16 -35.80 -13.04
C GLU A 79 13.66 -35.78 -12.70
N ASP A 80 13.29 -35.28 -11.51
CA ASP A 80 11.89 -35.13 -11.08
C ASP A 80 11.29 -33.83 -11.63
N HIS A 81 11.04 -33.82 -12.94
CA HIS A 81 10.47 -32.66 -13.63
C HIS A 81 9.06 -32.31 -13.14
N GLU A 82 8.27 -33.29 -12.71
CA GLU A 82 6.88 -33.09 -12.27
C GLU A 82 6.84 -32.23 -11.00
N GLU A 83 7.60 -32.60 -9.96
CA GLU A 83 7.61 -31.84 -8.71
C GLU A 83 8.22 -30.45 -8.89
N ARG A 84 9.29 -30.34 -9.70
CA ARG A 84 9.93 -29.05 -10.01
C ARG A 84 8.99 -28.10 -10.73
N GLU A 85 8.27 -28.58 -11.75
CA GLU A 85 7.28 -27.78 -12.47
C GLU A 85 6.09 -27.40 -11.57
N TRP A 86 5.64 -28.31 -10.71
CA TRP A 86 4.57 -28.03 -9.77
C TRP A 86 4.91 -26.88 -8.82
N PHE A 87 6.10 -26.89 -8.21
CA PHE A 87 6.55 -25.80 -7.34
C PHE A 87 6.84 -24.50 -8.12
N ALA A 88 7.37 -24.61 -9.34
CA ALA A 88 7.63 -23.46 -10.21
C ALA A 88 6.34 -22.70 -10.55
N LYS A 89 5.19 -23.38 -10.63
CA LYS A 89 3.87 -22.75 -10.79
C LYS A 89 3.24 -22.31 -9.47
N MET A 90 3.36 -23.11 -8.42
CA MET A 90 2.68 -22.86 -7.15
C MET A 90 3.22 -21.66 -6.37
N ILE A 91 4.54 -21.43 -6.39
CA ILE A 91 5.15 -20.29 -5.68
C ILE A 91 4.70 -18.95 -6.31
N PRO A 92 4.75 -18.73 -7.64
CA PRO A 92 4.22 -17.52 -8.26
C PRO A 92 2.70 -17.40 -8.10
N ASN A 93 1.94 -18.50 -8.19
CA ASN A 93 0.51 -18.47 -7.94
C ASN A 93 0.15 -17.97 -6.55
N PHE A 94 0.95 -18.31 -5.52
CA PHE A 94 0.77 -17.76 -4.18
C PHE A 94 0.93 -16.23 -4.18
N ILE A 95 1.93 -15.70 -4.89
CA ILE A 95 2.20 -14.26 -4.97
C ILE A 95 1.11 -13.53 -5.77
N ILE A 96 0.72 -14.04 -6.93
CA ILE A 96 -0.37 -13.47 -7.74
C ILE A 96 -1.68 -13.49 -6.93
N ALA A 97 -1.97 -14.59 -6.26
CA ALA A 97 -3.15 -14.67 -5.40
C ALA A 97 -3.09 -13.65 -4.24
N THR A 98 -1.91 -13.43 -3.66
CA THR A 98 -1.67 -12.47 -2.57
C THR A 98 -1.86 -11.03 -3.04
N LYS A 99 -1.24 -10.66 -4.17
CA LYS A 99 -1.41 -9.37 -4.86
C LYS A 99 -2.89 -9.02 -5.01
N GLU A 100 -3.62 -9.91 -5.66
CA GLU A 100 -5.02 -9.68 -5.98
C GLU A 100 -5.93 -9.75 -4.76
N HIS A 101 -5.57 -10.57 -3.75
CA HIS A 101 -6.24 -10.57 -2.45
C HIS A 101 -6.10 -9.22 -1.72
N LEU A 102 -4.92 -8.60 -1.80
CA LEU A 102 -4.67 -7.27 -1.25
C LEU A 102 -5.32 -6.13 -2.06
N ARG A 103 -5.85 -6.43 -3.25
CA ARG A 103 -6.68 -5.51 -4.05
C ARG A 103 -8.18 -5.78 -3.86
N LYS A 104 -8.89 -6.18 -4.92
CA LYS A 104 -10.35 -6.39 -4.94
C LYS A 104 -10.75 -7.87 -4.79
N GLY A 105 -9.76 -8.77 -4.67
CA GLY A 105 -9.94 -10.21 -4.56
C GLY A 105 -9.23 -10.96 -5.69
N THR A 106 -8.78 -12.19 -5.40
CA THR A 106 -7.97 -12.98 -6.35
C THR A 106 -8.68 -13.24 -7.68
N GLN A 107 -8.09 -12.74 -8.75
CA GLN A 107 -8.47 -13.04 -10.13
C GLN A 107 -7.90 -14.39 -10.55
N ILE A 108 -8.77 -15.40 -10.64
CA ILE A 108 -8.35 -16.78 -10.91
C ILE A 108 -7.76 -16.94 -12.33
N SER A 109 -8.12 -16.06 -13.26
CA SER A 109 -7.61 -16.04 -14.63
C SER A 109 -6.13 -15.68 -14.74
N GLU A 110 -5.54 -15.03 -13.73
CA GLU A 110 -4.11 -14.69 -13.71
C GLU A 110 -3.24 -15.84 -13.19
N LEU A 111 -3.83 -16.90 -12.65
CA LEU A 111 -3.10 -18.03 -12.08
C LEU A 111 -2.74 -19.05 -13.16
N ASP A 112 -1.56 -19.66 -13.06
CA ASP A 112 -1.10 -20.75 -13.92
C ASP A 112 -1.40 -22.11 -13.26
N PRO A 113 -2.46 -22.84 -13.67
CA PRO A 113 -2.89 -24.03 -12.96
C PRO A 113 -1.86 -25.16 -13.06
N PRO A 114 -1.34 -25.70 -11.94
CA PRO A 114 -0.46 -26.87 -11.99
C PRO A 114 -1.22 -28.17 -12.32
N THR A 115 -2.54 -28.18 -12.16
CA THR A 115 -3.44 -29.31 -12.47
C THR A 115 -4.79 -28.80 -12.97
N ASP A 116 -5.52 -29.63 -13.72
CA ASP A 116 -6.83 -29.25 -14.29
C ASP A 116 -7.87 -28.86 -13.23
N ASP A 117 -7.86 -29.51 -12.06
CA ASP A 117 -8.84 -29.25 -11.00
C ASP A 117 -8.46 -28.08 -10.07
N PHE A 118 -7.23 -27.55 -10.17
CA PHE A 118 -6.71 -26.49 -9.31
C PHE A 118 -7.68 -25.30 -9.19
N VAL A 119 -8.18 -24.83 -10.33
CA VAL A 119 -9.11 -23.69 -10.40
C VAL A 119 -10.42 -23.99 -9.67
N ASN A 120 -10.98 -25.20 -9.84
CA ASN A 120 -12.25 -25.58 -9.21
C ASN A 120 -12.11 -25.75 -7.71
N ILE A 121 -10.97 -26.28 -7.25
CA ILE A 121 -10.63 -26.35 -5.83
C ILE A 121 -10.56 -24.94 -5.26
N LEU A 122 -9.77 -24.06 -5.88
CA LEU A 122 -9.48 -22.73 -5.36
C LEU A 122 -10.72 -21.82 -5.30
N LYS A 123 -11.68 -21.99 -6.23
CA LYS A 123 -12.98 -21.28 -6.21
C LYS A 123 -13.77 -21.51 -4.92
N LYS A 124 -13.60 -22.67 -4.26
CA LYS A 124 -14.33 -23.03 -3.03
C LYS A 124 -13.85 -22.23 -1.81
N TYR A 125 -12.67 -21.61 -1.88
CA TYR A 125 -12.05 -20.93 -0.75
C TYR A 125 -12.15 -19.40 -0.88
N LYS A 126 -12.49 -18.75 0.25
CA LYS A 126 -12.50 -17.28 0.37
C LYS A 126 -11.08 -16.73 0.34
N HIS A 127 -10.22 -17.24 1.21
CA HIS A 127 -8.83 -16.82 1.32
C HIS A 127 -7.92 -17.76 0.50
N LYS A 128 -7.76 -17.43 -0.78
CA LYS A 128 -7.05 -18.27 -1.76
C LYS A 128 -5.55 -18.41 -1.51
N PRO A 129 -4.78 -17.37 -1.12
CA PRO A 129 -3.35 -17.52 -0.84
C PRO A 129 -3.05 -18.57 0.24
N ASN A 130 -3.78 -18.56 1.36
CA ASN A 130 -3.66 -19.58 2.41
C ASN A 130 -3.94 -20.99 1.88
N HIS A 131 -4.90 -21.14 0.95
CA HIS A 131 -5.16 -22.46 0.39
C HIS A 131 -4.02 -22.93 -0.52
N ILE A 132 -3.44 -22.04 -1.33
CA ILE A 132 -2.25 -22.33 -2.13
C ILE A 132 -1.07 -22.71 -1.22
N SER A 133 -0.86 -21.97 -0.12
CA SER A 133 0.15 -22.32 0.89
C SER A 133 -0.11 -23.69 1.52
N ALA A 134 -1.36 -24.01 1.87
CA ALA A 134 -1.74 -25.32 2.40
C ALA A 134 -1.46 -26.46 1.41
N MET A 135 -1.67 -26.23 0.10
CA MET A 135 -1.30 -27.20 -0.94
C MET A 135 0.20 -27.43 -0.99
N MET A 136 1.02 -26.37 -0.88
CA MET A 136 2.49 -26.51 -0.81
C MET A 136 2.93 -27.26 0.45
N TYR A 137 2.34 -26.95 1.61
CA TYR A 137 2.56 -27.69 2.85
C TYR A 137 2.26 -29.18 2.72
N ASN A 138 1.12 -29.53 2.12
CA ASN A 138 0.74 -30.92 1.90
C ASN A 138 1.74 -31.62 0.95
N ARG A 139 2.14 -30.95 -0.14
CA ARG A 139 3.08 -31.51 -1.10
C ARG A 139 4.44 -31.81 -0.47
N VAL A 140 4.99 -30.86 0.30
CA VAL A 140 6.26 -31.05 1.01
C VAL A 140 6.17 -32.21 2.03
N ASN A 141 5.04 -32.34 2.73
CA ASN A 141 4.82 -33.44 3.67
C ASN A 141 4.65 -34.81 2.97
N GLU A 142 4.06 -34.84 1.78
CA GLU A 142 3.97 -36.05 0.96
C GLU A 142 5.37 -36.52 0.52
N LEU A 143 6.22 -35.61 0.06
CA LEU A 143 7.62 -35.91 -0.29
C LEU A 143 8.42 -36.43 0.93
N TYR A 144 8.20 -35.86 2.11
CA TYR A 144 8.75 -36.41 3.35
C TYR A 144 8.26 -37.84 3.63
N LYS A 145 6.95 -38.11 3.51
CA LYS A 145 6.38 -39.45 3.74
C LYS A 145 6.86 -40.50 2.75
N LYS A 146 7.18 -40.10 1.51
CA LYS A 146 7.79 -40.96 0.48
C LYS A 146 9.26 -41.25 0.75
N GLY A 147 9.91 -40.46 1.60
CA GLY A 147 11.34 -40.56 1.92
C GLY A 147 12.23 -39.67 1.05
N ASP A 148 11.65 -38.83 0.18
CA ASP A 148 12.38 -37.92 -0.70
C ASP A 148 13.00 -36.76 0.08
N PHE A 149 12.34 -36.35 1.19
CA PHE A 149 12.89 -35.40 2.15
C PHE A 149 13.20 -36.04 3.49
N SER A 150 14.32 -35.65 4.09
CA SER A 150 14.62 -35.90 5.50
C SER A 150 13.83 -34.96 6.41
N GLY A 151 13.70 -35.32 7.69
CA GLY A 151 13.05 -34.47 8.69
C GLY A 151 13.72 -33.09 8.84
N TYR A 152 15.03 -33.00 8.67
CA TYR A 152 15.76 -31.73 8.71
C TYR A 152 15.45 -30.84 7.50
N GLN A 153 15.32 -31.42 6.30
CA GLN A 153 14.91 -30.68 5.11
C GLN A 153 13.47 -30.18 5.25
N LEU A 154 12.57 -30.99 5.79
CA LEU A 154 11.20 -30.59 6.08
C LEU A 154 11.14 -29.38 7.02
N MET A 155 11.89 -29.38 8.14
CA MET A 155 11.96 -28.24 9.06
C MET A 155 12.53 -26.98 8.39
N ASN A 156 13.51 -27.13 7.49
CA ASN A 156 14.08 -26.00 6.76
C ASN A 156 13.12 -25.38 5.74
N LEU A 157 12.27 -26.21 5.11
CA LEU A 157 11.24 -25.77 4.17
C LEU A 157 10.05 -25.14 4.90
N ASP A 158 9.62 -25.72 6.03
CA ASP A 158 8.54 -25.17 6.88
C ASP A 158 8.82 -23.72 7.28
N LYS A 159 10.07 -23.40 7.63
CA LYS A 159 10.46 -22.02 7.94
C LYS A 159 10.09 -21.03 6.82
N GLU A 160 10.34 -21.38 5.56
CA GLU A 160 10.05 -20.47 4.44
C GLU A 160 8.54 -20.41 4.14
N LEU A 161 7.83 -21.54 4.23
CA LEU A 161 6.38 -21.58 4.04
C LEU A 161 5.62 -20.82 5.14
N LYS A 162 6.14 -20.86 6.37
CA LYS A 162 5.62 -20.04 7.47
C LYS A 162 5.78 -18.55 7.17
N ASP A 163 6.94 -18.15 6.64
CA ASP A 163 7.17 -16.74 6.27
C ASP A 163 6.17 -16.26 5.21
N PHE A 164 5.74 -17.13 4.27
CA PHE A 164 4.72 -16.75 3.28
C PHE A 164 3.41 -16.33 3.97
N THR A 165 2.97 -17.10 4.97
CA THR A 165 1.76 -16.80 5.74
C THR A 165 1.91 -15.58 6.66
N ASP A 166 3.09 -15.39 7.27
CA ASP A 166 3.36 -14.24 8.13
C ASP A 166 3.37 -12.93 7.31
N LEU A 167 3.96 -12.95 6.12
CA LEU A 167 4.08 -11.80 5.23
C LEU A 167 2.72 -11.36 4.69
N ILE A 168 1.86 -12.30 4.25
CA ILE A 168 0.49 -11.94 3.85
C ILE A 168 -0.31 -11.42 5.05
N GLY A 169 -0.20 -12.04 6.23
CA GLY A 169 -0.89 -11.57 7.44
C GLY A 169 -0.46 -10.15 7.86
N ALA A 170 0.81 -9.81 7.63
CA ALA A 170 1.29 -8.44 7.83
C ALA A 170 0.70 -7.47 6.80
N CYS A 171 0.64 -7.85 5.52
CA CYS A 171 -0.02 -7.03 4.49
C CYS A 171 -1.53 -6.85 4.76
N GLU A 172 -2.22 -7.91 5.20
CA GLU A 172 -3.63 -7.83 5.59
C GLU A 172 -3.83 -6.85 6.75
N ARG A 173 -2.93 -6.83 7.73
CA ARG A 173 -2.98 -5.85 8.83
C ARG A 173 -2.85 -4.42 8.31
N ILE A 174 -1.91 -4.17 7.39
CA ILE A 174 -1.70 -2.84 6.77
C ILE A 174 -2.95 -2.41 5.99
N LYS A 175 -3.54 -3.31 5.20
CA LYS A 175 -4.74 -3.05 4.40
C LYS A 175 -5.98 -2.81 5.27
N ASN A 176 -6.23 -3.72 6.21
CA ASN A 176 -7.49 -3.76 6.97
C ASN A 176 -7.49 -2.83 8.20
N THR A 177 -6.34 -2.26 8.56
CA THR A 177 -6.21 -1.31 9.68
C THR A 177 -5.82 0.07 9.15
N PRO A 178 -6.75 0.79 8.51
CA PRO A 178 -6.47 2.14 8.03
C PRO A 178 -6.23 3.12 9.17
N ILE A 179 -5.65 4.29 8.85
CA ILE A 179 -5.53 5.39 9.81
C ILE A 179 -6.95 5.71 10.31
N PRO A 180 -7.15 5.90 11.63
CA PRO A 180 -8.48 6.12 12.18
C PRO A 180 -9.23 7.22 11.43
N TYR A 181 -10.42 6.89 10.91
CA TYR A 181 -11.19 7.82 10.08
C TYR A 181 -11.45 9.17 10.77
N SER A 182 -11.66 9.16 12.09
CA SER A 182 -11.84 10.39 12.88
C SER A 182 -10.63 11.33 12.79
N TYR A 183 -9.42 10.78 12.73
CA TYR A 183 -8.18 11.54 12.59
C TYR A 183 -8.07 12.16 11.20
N SER A 184 -8.19 11.34 10.14
CA SER A 184 -8.12 11.85 8.75
C SER A 184 -9.23 12.86 8.45
N MET A 185 -10.45 12.62 8.95
CA MET A 185 -11.57 13.55 8.78
C MET A 185 -11.38 14.86 9.56
N TYR A 186 -10.79 14.81 10.74
CA TYR A 186 -10.47 16.01 11.51
C TYR A 186 -9.47 16.89 10.77
N ILE A 187 -8.38 16.32 10.23
CA ILE A 187 -7.37 17.06 9.47
C ILE A 187 -7.98 17.70 8.23
N LYS A 188 -8.76 16.96 7.44
CA LYS A 188 -9.44 17.50 6.25
C LYS A 188 -10.37 18.66 6.58
N LYS A 189 -11.16 18.56 7.66
CA LYS A 189 -12.04 19.65 8.12
C LYS A 189 -11.25 20.86 8.61
N PHE A 190 -10.18 20.64 9.38
CA PHE A 190 -9.36 21.73 9.89
C PHE A 190 -8.64 22.46 8.75
N LEU A 191 -8.06 21.72 7.80
CA LEU A 191 -7.45 22.25 6.58
C LEU A 191 -8.47 23.06 5.76
N PHE A 192 -9.67 22.52 5.54
CA PHE A 192 -10.74 23.19 4.80
C PHE A 192 -11.15 24.52 5.44
N ILE A 193 -11.41 24.52 6.75
CA ILE A 193 -11.76 25.75 7.49
C ILE A 193 -10.60 26.75 7.40
N TYR A 194 -9.36 26.30 7.62
CA TYR A 194 -8.17 27.14 7.57
C TYR A 194 -8.00 27.85 6.23
N VAL A 195 -8.10 27.13 5.11
CA VAL A 195 -7.92 27.73 3.77
C VAL A 195 -9.07 28.65 3.38
N ILE A 196 -10.30 28.37 3.83
CA ILE A 196 -11.48 29.23 3.57
C ILE A 196 -11.42 30.52 4.38
N THR A 197 -10.91 30.51 5.60
CA THR A 197 -10.81 31.72 6.41
C THR A 197 -9.57 32.57 6.08
N LEU A 198 -8.60 32.00 5.36
CA LEU A 198 -7.32 32.64 5.05
C LEU A 198 -7.43 33.98 4.28
N PRO A 199 -8.29 34.14 3.25
CA PRO A 199 -8.50 35.44 2.57
C PRO A 199 -8.82 36.59 3.54
N PHE A 200 -9.74 36.35 4.48
CA PHE A 200 -10.16 37.35 5.46
C PHE A 200 -9.04 37.75 6.42
N ALA A 201 -8.05 36.87 6.61
CA ALA A 201 -6.90 37.17 7.44
C ALA A 201 -5.93 38.15 6.76
N PHE A 202 -5.80 38.06 5.44
CA PHE A 202 -4.72 38.71 4.69
C PHE A 202 -5.19 39.96 3.93
N ILE A 203 -6.49 40.07 3.65
CA ILE A 203 -7.05 41.13 2.80
C ILE A 203 -6.70 42.55 3.26
N ASN A 204 -6.80 42.86 4.55
CA ASN A 204 -6.49 44.19 5.09
C ASN A 204 -5.01 44.58 4.96
N ASN A 205 -4.12 43.60 4.79
CA ASN A 205 -2.68 43.82 4.76
C ASN A 205 -2.11 43.76 3.35
N PHE A 206 -2.71 42.94 2.47
CA PHE A 206 -2.17 42.63 1.15
C PHE A 206 -3.09 43.07 0.00
N GLY A 207 -4.34 43.47 0.26
CA GLY A 207 -5.31 43.84 -0.77
C GLY A 207 -5.43 42.73 -1.83
N TYR A 208 -5.44 43.11 -3.10
CA TYR A 208 -5.49 42.18 -4.25
C TYR A 208 -4.32 41.20 -4.35
N TYR A 209 -3.19 41.42 -3.67
CA TYR A 209 -2.12 40.41 -3.62
C TYR A 209 -2.51 39.19 -2.77
N THR A 210 -3.58 39.30 -1.96
CA THR A 210 -4.12 38.21 -1.15
C THR A 210 -4.49 37.01 -2.01
N GLU A 211 -5.05 37.24 -3.20
CA GLU A 211 -5.37 36.17 -4.16
C GLU A 211 -4.18 35.24 -4.42
N ILE A 212 -3.05 35.78 -4.89
CA ILE A 212 -1.86 34.99 -5.24
C ILE A 212 -1.29 34.29 -4.00
N ILE A 213 -1.24 34.97 -2.86
CA ILE A 213 -0.70 34.44 -1.62
C ILE A 213 -1.55 33.26 -1.12
N VAL A 214 -2.87 33.42 -1.07
CA VAL A 214 -3.80 32.37 -0.59
C VAL A 214 -3.78 31.17 -1.53
N VAL A 215 -3.73 31.40 -2.85
CA VAL A 215 -3.63 30.30 -3.83
C VAL A 215 -2.36 29.49 -3.58
N LEU A 216 -1.22 30.15 -3.40
CA LEU A 216 0.06 29.48 -3.15
C LEU A 216 0.04 28.69 -1.84
N ILE A 217 -0.43 29.29 -0.74
CA ILE A 217 -0.50 28.61 0.56
C ILE A 217 -1.45 27.41 0.49
N THR A 218 -2.61 27.59 -0.15
CA THR A 218 -3.59 26.51 -0.28
C THR A 218 -3.04 25.37 -1.14
N PHE A 219 -2.34 25.68 -2.24
CA PHE A 219 -1.67 24.68 -3.05
C PHE A 219 -0.71 23.84 -2.20
N VAL A 220 0.20 24.49 -1.46
CA VAL A 220 1.18 23.77 -0.61
C VAL A 220 0.48 22.88 0.43
N LEU A 221 -0.50 23.42 1.17
CA LEU A 221 -1.16 22.67 2.24
C LEU A 221 -2.03 21.52 1.71
N LEU A 222 -2.78 21.74 0.63
CA LEU A 222 -3.59 20.69 0.00
C LEU A 222 -2.71 19.61 -0.63
N SER A 223 -1.61 19.98 -1.29
CA SER A 223 -0.70 18.99 -1.88
C SER A 223 -0.15 18.01 -0.86
N VAL A 224 0.19 18.46 0.36
CA VAL A 224 0.65 17.56 1.43
C VAL A 224 -0.43 16.55 1.83
N GLU A 225 -1.68 17.01 2.01
CA GLU A 225 -2.79 16.11 2.35
C GLU A 225 -3.09 15.13 1.20
N LEU A 226 -3.05 15.59 -0.06
CA LEU A 226 -3.28 14.74 -1.22
C LEU A 226 -2.20 13.66 -1.38
N ILE A 227 -0.92 14.02 -1.21
CA ILE A 227 0.18 13.05 -1.23
C ILE A 227 0.00 12.02 -0.12
N ALA A 228 -0.36 12.46 1.10
CA ALA A 228 -0.58 11.57 2.22
C ALA A 228 -1.77 10.63 2.01
N GLU A 229 -2.82 11.07 1.32
CA GLU A 229 -3.95 10.24 0.92
C GLU A 229 -3.57 9.23 -0.16
N GLU A 230 -2.80 9.66 -1.16
CA GLU A 230 -2.38 8.83 -2.28
C GLU A 230 -1.48 7.67 -1.86
N ILE A 231 -0.53 7.88 -0.95
CA ILE A 231 0.40 6.82 -0.50
C ILE A 231 -0.14 5.98 0.67
N GLU A 232 -1.32 6.31 1.22
CA GLU A 232 -1.86 5.63 2.40
C GLU A 232 -2.28 4.17 2.12
N ASP A 233 -2.73 3.87 0.90
CA ASP A 233 -3.17 2.53 0.48
C ASP A 233 -2.18 1.88 -0.50
N PRO A 234 -1.08 1.27 -0.03
CA PRO A 234 0.04 0.92 -0.88
C PRO A 234 -0.20 -0.25 -1.84
N PHE A 235 -1.34 -0.95 -1.76
CA PHE A 235 -1.58 -2.18 -2.51
C PHE A 235 -2.57 -2.01 -3.68
N GLY A 236 -2.98 -0.78 -3.99
CA GLY A 236 -3.91 -0.52 -5.08
C GLY A 236 -3.30 -0.68 -6.48
N THR A 237 -3.75 0.19 -7.37
CA THR A 237 -3.36 0.24 -8.79
C THR A 237 -3.01 1.67 -9.23
N ASP A 238 -2.90 2.59 -8.29
CA ASP A 238 -2.55 3.98 -8.57
C ASP A 238 -1.04 4.10 -8.84
N VAL A 239 -0.63 5.21 -9.46
CA VAL A 239 0.75 5.39 -9.96
C VAL A 239 1.78 5.34 -8.83
N ASN A 240 1.39 5.74 -7.62
CA ASN A 240 2.26 5.80 -6.45
C ASN A 240 2.11 4.59 -5.50
N ASP A 241 1.28 3.62 -5.86
CA ASP A 241 1.18 2.36 -5.15
C ASP A 241 2.43 1.49 -5.38
N LEU A 242 2.57 0.44 -4.59
CA LEU A 242 3.65 -0.50 -4.78
C LEU A 242 3.50 -1.22 -6.14
N PRO A 243 4.60 -1.40 -6.91
CA PRO A 243 4.57 -2.08 -8.20
C PRO A 243 4.48 -3.61 -7.99
N THR A 244 3.38 -4.06 -7.40
CA THR A 244 3.16 -5.44 -6.99
C THR A 244 3.03 -6.41 -8.17
N ASP A 245 2.58 -5.92 -9.33
CA ASP A 245 2.59 -6.68 -10.59
C ASP A 245 4.03 -6.98 -11.04
N GLU A 246 4.87 -5.96 -11.16
CA GLU A 246 6.29 -6.11 -11.55
C GLU A 246 7.08 -7.00 -10.57
N LEU A 247 6.76 -6.88 -9.26
CA LEU A 247 7.36 -7.72 -8.24
C LEU A 247 6.89 -9.18 -8.35
N ALA A 248 5.63 -9.42 -8.71
CA ALA A 248 5.10 -10.76 -8.94
C ALA A 248 5.76 -11.41 -10.17
N ASP A 249 5.89 -10.68 -11.27
CA ASP A 249 6.57 -11.14 -12.49
C ASP A 249 8.05 -11.45 -12.21
N LYS A 250 8.74 -10.56 -11.49
CA LYS A 250 10.13 -10.80 -11.06
C LYS A 250 10.28 -12.05 -10.19
N ILE A 251 9.33 -12.29 -9.27
CA ILE A 251 9.36 -13.51 -8.45
C ILE A 251 9.13 -14.74 -9.33
N LYS A 252 8.20 -14.68 -10.29
CA LYS A 252 7.97 -15.75 -11.26
C LYS A 252 9.25 -16.09 -12.01
N ASP A 253 9.88 -15.11 -12.65
CA ASP A 253 11.11 -15.29 -13.41
C ASP A 253 12.23 -15.91 -12.55
N ASN A 254 12.40 -15.41 -11.33
CA ASN A 254 13.41 -15.93 -10.40
C ASN A 254 13.15 -17.38 -10.00
N VAL A 255 11.89 -17.74 -9.74
CA VAL A 255 11.52 -19.11 -9.33
C VAL A 255 11.69 -20.07 -10.51
N GLU A 256 11.24 -19.69 -11.70
CA GLU A 256 11.37 -20.49 -12.91
C GLU A 256 12.84 -20.71 -13.27
N GLU A 257 13.68 -19.67 -13.22
CA GLU A 257 15.12 -19.81 -13.44
C GLU A 257 15.77 -20.79 -12.45
N ILE A 258 15.37 -20.77 -11.18
CA ILE A 258 15.97 -21.64 -10.15
C ILE A 258 15.55 -23.10 -10.30
N LEU A 259 14.27 -23.35 -10.65
CA LEU A 259 13.69 -24.70 -10.65
C LEU A 259 13.68 -25.36 -12.03
N LEU A 260 13.71 -24.60 -13.13
CA LEU A 260 13.54 -25.14 -14.48
C LEU A 260 14.78 -25.02 -15.36
N ALA A 261 15.81 -24.27 -14.96
CA ALA A 261 17.12 -24.23 -15.64
C ALA A 261 18.01 -25.44 -15.25
#